data_AF-C0ZVV9-F1
#
_entry.id   AF-C0ZVV9-F1
#
_cell.length_a   1.000
_cell.length_b   1.000
_cell.length_c   1.000
_cell.angle_alpha   90.00
_cell.angle_beta   90.00
_cell.angle_gamma   90.00
#
_symmetry.space_group_name_H-M   'P 1'
#
loop_
_entity.id
_entity.type
_entity.pdbx_description
1 polymer ?
#
loop_
_entity_poly.entity_id
_entity_poly.type
_entity_poly.pdbx_seq_one_letter_code
_entity_poly.pdbx_strand_id
1 'polypeptide(L)'
;MNRNAAGAFAGDHHALSKLLARLHPRVVLYYRARLLGTPVATFADDLAHQCTLDVVTRMSETISADTRIENFAYELASQRIASIPQSRNIDGQFKRPRRLTDDQREVLVLRIAVGLTAEMTASTLRTTRSSVLLVQHQALRAWAVSERS
;
A
#
# COMPACT_ATOMS: atom_id res chain seq x y z
N MET A 1 4.63 -10.83 -15.71
CA MET A 1 3.25 -11.22 -15.34
C MET A 1 3.26 -12.40 -14.38
N ASN A 2 2.51 -12.34 -13.28
CA ASN A 2 2.21 -13.53 -12.47
C ASN A 2 1.02 -14.23 -13.14
N ARG A 3 1.14 -15.50 -13.58
CA ARG A 3 0.11 -16.24 -14.37
C ARG A 3 -1.31 -16.17 -13.78
N ASN A 4 -1.43 -15.98 -12.47
CA ASN A 4 -2.73 -15.90 -11.77
C ASN A 4 -3.53 -14.64 -12.13
N ALA A 5 -2.89 -13.51 -12.45
CA ALA A 5 -3.63 -12.31 -12.86
C ALA A 5 -4.27 -12.51 -14.23
N ALA A 6 -3.52 -13.07 -15.19
CA ALA A 6 -4.00 -13.38 -16.54
C ALA A 6 -5.20 -14.34 -16.57
N GLY A 7 -5.19 -15.39 -15.75
CA GLY A 7 -6.32 -16.32 -15.63
C GLY A 7 -7.57 -15.68 -15.03
N ALA A 8 -7.41 -14.81 -14.01
CA ALA A 8 -8.53 -14.11 -13.41
C ALA A 8 -9.25 -13.19 -14.42
N PHE A 9 -8.53 -12.58 -15.37
CA PHE A 9 -9.13 -11.80 -16.47
C PHE A 9 -9.98 -12.63 -17.44
N ALA A 10 -9.80 -13.94 -17.49
CA ALA A 10 -10.55 -14.85 -18.37
C ALA A 10 -11.80 -15.46 -17.68
N GLY A 11 -12.18 -14.98 -16.49
CA GLY A 11 -13.32 -15.52 -15.73
C GLY A 11 -13.00 -16.79 -14.92
N ASP A 12 -11.72 -17.14 -14.78
CA ASP A 12 -11.28 -18.26 -13.95
C ASP A 12 -11.38 -17.88 -12.45
N HIS A 13 -12.42 -18.40 -11.80
CA HIS A 13 -12.70 -18.19 -10.38
C HIS A 13 -11.59 -18.75 -9.48
N HIS A 14 -10.86 -19.79 -9.91
CA HIS A 14 -9.73 -20.34 -9.16
C HIS A 14 -8.51 -19.43 -9.24
N ALA A 15 -8.22 -18.89 -10.42
CA ALA A 15 -7.18 -17.89 -10.59
C ALA A 15 -7.48 -16.61 -9.79
N LEU A 16 -8.74 -16.17 -9.80
CA LEU A 16 -9.21 -15.04 -8.98
C LEU A 16 -9.07 -15.34 -7.48
N SER A 17 -9.53 -16.50 -7.02
CA SER A 17 -9.40 -16.92 -5.62
C SER A 17 -7.94 -16.96 -5.16
N LYS A 18 -7.04 -17.53 -5.96
CA LYS A 18 -5.58 -17.52 -5.69
C LYS A 18 -4.99 -16.11 -5.67
N LEU A 19 -5.46 -15.23 -6.55
CA LEU A 19 -5.03 -13.84 -6.56
C LEU A 19 -5.47 -13.13 -5.27
N LEU A 20 -6.75 -13.26 -4.90
CA LEU A 20 -7.32 -12.65 -3.70
C LEU A 20 -6.65 -13.15 -2.42
N ALA A 21 -6.43 -14.46 -2.30
CA ALA A 21 -5.74 -15.06 -1.17
C ALA A 21 -4.32 -14.48 -0.95
N ARG A 22 -3.67 -14.03 -2.03
CA ARG A 22 -2.34 -13.41 -1.98
C ARG A 22 -2.38 -11.89 -1.84
N LEU A 23 -3.39 -11.23 -2.42
CA LEU A 23 -3.48 -9.77 -2.46
C LEU A 23 -4.11 -9.20 -1.19
N HIS A 24 -5.21 -9.80 -0.73
CA HIS A 24 -6.01 -9.26 0.37
C HIS A 24 -5.20 -9.04 1.66
N PRO A 25 -4.39 -10.01 2.15
CA PRO A 25 -3.58 -9.79 3.36
C PRO A 25 -2.60 -8.62 3.22
N ARG A 26 -2.10 -8.35 2.00
CA ARG A 26 -1.16 -7.25 1.75
C ARG A 26 -1.86 -5.89 1.74
N VAL A 27 -3.07 -5.82 1.18
CA VAL A 27 -3.91 -4.62 1.23
C VAL A 27 -4.29 -4.30 2.67
N VAL A 28 -4.63 -5.31 3.48
CA VAL A 28 -4.89 -5.15 4.92
C VAL A 28 -3.67 -4.57 5.64
N LEU A 29 -2.47 -5.13 5.42
CA LEU A 29 -1.23 -4.61 6.01
C LEU A 29 -0.96 -3.15 5.61
N TYR A 30 -1.23 -2.81 4.35
CA TYR A 30 -1.10 -1.45 3.85
C TYR A 30 -2.05 -0.48 4.57
N TYR A 31 -3.35 -0.80 4.64
CA TYR A 31 -4.35 0.02 5.32
C TYR A 31 -4.04 0.19 6.81
N ARG A 32 -3.75 -0.90 7.52
CA ARG A 32 -3.37 -0.86 8.95
C ARG A 32 -2.16 0.05 9.17
N ALA A 33 -1.12 -0.08 8.35
CA ALA A 33 0.09 0.72 8.49
C ALA A 33 -0.15 2.21 8.16
N ARG A 34 -0.95 2.50 7.12
CA ARG A 34 -1.28 3.87 6.69
C ARG A 34 -2.20 4.61 7.67
N LEU A 35 -3.15 3.89 8.27
CA LEU A 35 -4.16 4.44 9.17
C LEU A 35 -3.73 4.39 10.63
N LEU A 36 -2.58 3.78 10.95
CA LEU A 36 -2.05 3.77 12.30
C LEU A 36 -1.98 5.19 12.88
N GLY A 37 -2.53 5.34 14.09
CA GLY A 37 -2.61 6.61 14.80
C GLY A 37 -3.61 7.61 14.19
N THR A 38 -4.58 7.15 13.41
CA THR A 38 -5.72 7.96 12.95
C THR A 38 -7.01 7.49 13.64
N PRO A 39 -8.06 8.34 13.73
CA PRO A 39 -9.35 7.92 14.27
C PRO A 39 -10.00 6.75 13.52
N VAL A 40 -9.61 6.52 12.26
CA VAL A 40 -10.17 5.45 11.42
C VAL A 40 -9.37 4.15 11.44
N ALA A 41 -8.34 4.05 12.29
CA ALA A 41 -7.47 2.87 12.38
C ALA A 41 -8.25 1.58 12.69
N THR A 42 -9.33 1.66 13.47
CA THR A 42 -10.19 0.52 13.82
C THR A 42 -10.97 -0.03 12.64
N PHE A 43 -11.20 0.77 11.60
CA PHE A 43 -11.90 0.37 10.38
C PHE A 43 -10.96 -0.07 9.26
N ALA A 44 -9.65 -0.21 9.54
CA ALA A 44 -8.66 -0.50 8.52
C ALA A 44 -8.95 -1.81 7.75
N ASP A 45 -9.45 -2.83 8.45
CA ASP A 45 -9.75 -4.13 7.85
C ASP A 45 -10.97 -4.06 6.92
N ASP A 46 -12.04 -3.39 7.36
CA ASP A 46 -13.25 -3.20 6.56
C ASP A 46 -12.96 -2.37 5.31
N LEU A 47 -12.18 -1.29 5.45
CA LEU A 47 -11.75 -0.45 4.33
C LEU A 47 -10.84 -1.21 3.36
N ALA A 48 -9.95 -2.07 3.87
CA ALA A 48 -9.10 -2.93 3.05
C ALA A 48 -9.92 -3.99 2.29
N HIS A 49 -10.95 -4.55 2.93
CA HIS A 49 -11.89 -5.47 2.28
C HIS A 49 -12.61 -4.78 1.13
N GLN A 50 -13.20 -3.60 1.38
CA GLN A 50 -13.87 -2.82 0.34
C GLN A 50 -12.91 -2.46 -0.81
N CYS A 51 -11.68 -2.04 -0.49
CA CYS A 51 -10.67 -1.75 -1.51
C CYS A 51 -10.32 -3.01 -2.33
N THR A 52 -10.26 -4.17 -1.70
CA THR A 52 -9.96 -5.44 -2.40
C THR A 52 -11.08 -5.77 -3.41
N LEU A 53 -12.35 -5.55 -3.04
CA LEU A 53 -13.47 -5.70 -3.95
C LEU A 53 -13.40 -4.68 -5.09
N ASP A 54 -13.14 -3.40 -4.77
CA ASP A 54 -12.98 -2.35 -5.78
C ASP A 54 -11.84 -2.67 -6.75
N VAL A 55 -10.74 -3.25 -6.26
CA VAL A 55 -9.65 -3.73 -7.11
C VAL A 55 -10.21 -4.73 -8.10
N VAL A 56 -10.88 -5.80 -7.66
CA VAL A 56 -11.43 -6.83 -8.57
C VAL A 56 -12.39 -6.24 -9.60
N THR A 57 -13.32 -5.37 -9.18
CA THR A 57 -14.31 -4.76 -10.08
C THR A 57 -13.63 -3.88 -11.14
N ARG A 58 -12.66 -3.06 -10.74
CA ARG A 58 -11.96 -2.16 -11.67
C ARG A 58 -10.89 -2.88 -12.49
N MET A 59 -10.37 -4.00 -11.97
CA MET A 59 -9.49 -4.89 -12.73
C MET A 59 -10.21 -5.38 -14.00
N SER A 60 -11.44 -5.88 -13.86
CA SER A 60 -12.21 -6.40 -15.00
C SER A 60 -12.55 -5.34 -16.04
N GLU A 61 -12.60 -4.07 -15.65
CA GLU A 61 -13.03 -2.97 -16.52
C GLU A 61 -11.86 -2.24 -17.22
N THR A 62 -10.64 -2.27 -16.68
CA THR A 62 -9.62 -1.26 -17.04
C THR A 62 -8.20 -1.80 -17.25
N ILE A 63 -7.84 -3.01 -16.83
CA ILE A 63 -6.42 -3.39 -16.80
C ILE A 63 -5.90 -3.89 -18.14
N SER A 64 -4.99 -3.10 -18.73
CA SER A 64 -4.05 -3.55 -19.76
C SER A 64 -3.11 -4.63 -19.19
N ALA A 65 -2.82 -5.67 -19.98
CA ALA A 65 -2.06 -6.87 -19.57
C ALA A 65 -0.69 -6.62 -18.89
N ASP A 66 -0.15 -5.40 -18.99
CA ASP A 66 1.19 -5.02 -18.51
C ASP A 66 1.19 -4.43 -17.07
N THR A 67 0.05 -4.00 -16.53
CA THR A 67 0.00 -3.43 -15.17
C THR A 67 0.07 -4.53 -14.12
N ARG A 68 1.10 -4.47 -13.25
CA ARG A 68 1.16 -5.37 -12.08
C ARG A 68 0.02 -5.05 -11.13
N ILE A 69 -0.76 -6.08 -10.78
CA ILE A 69 -1.93 -5.95 -9.92
C ILE A 69 -1.61 -5.31 -8.56
N GLU A 70 -0.44 -5.58 -8.02
CA GLU A 70 0.00 -4.96 -6.76
C GLU A 70 0.13 -3.44 -6.88
N ASN A 71 0.67 -2.93 -7.99
CA ASN A 71 0.81 -1.48 -8.19
C ASN A 71 -0.55 -0.81 -8.25
N PHE A 72 -1.47 -1.40 -9.02
CA PHE A 72 -2.84 -0.91 -9.13
C PHE A 72 -3.55 -0.92 -7.77
N ALA A 73 -3.40 -2.01 -7.01
CA ALA A 73 -4.01 -2.14 -5.70
C ALA A 73 -3.54 -1.08 -4.70
N TYR A 74 -2.23 -0.80 -4.63
CA TYR A 74 -1.71 0.22 -3.72
C TYR A 74 -1.99 1.65 -4.20
N GLU A 75 -2.04 1.89 -5.51
CA GLU A 75 -2.48 3.18 -6.07
C GLU A 75 -3.94 3.47 -5.68
N LEU A 76 -4.83 2.50 -5.90
CA LEU A 76 -6.24 2.62 -5.51
C LEU A 76 -6.39 2.77 -4.00
N ALA A 77 -5.68 1.96 -3.20
CA ALA A 77 -5.73 2.04 -1.75
C ALA A 77 -5.25 3.41 -1.23
N SER A 78 -4.15 3.93 -1.78
CA SER A 78 -3.63 5.25 -1.43
C SER A 78 -4.63 6.36 -1.73
N GLN A 79 -5.25 6.33 -2.92
CA GLN A 79 -6.30 7.27 -3.31
C GLN A 79 -7.52 7.19 -2.37
N ARG A 80 -7.99 5.96 -2.06
CA ARG A 80 -9.10 5.73 -1.13
C ARG A 80 -8.79 6.27 0.25
N ILE A 81 -7.61 5.98 0.80
CA ILE A 81 -7.18 6.50 2.11
C ILE A 81 -7.14 8.03 2.09
N ALA A 82 -6.51 8.63 1.07
CA ALA A 82 -6.41 10.08 0.95
C ALA A 82 -7.77 10.78 0.85
N SER A 83 -8.81 10.09 0.35
CA SER A 83 -10.18 10.62 0.28
C SER A 83 -10.92 10.61 1.62
N ILE A 84 -10.46 9.86 2.62
CA ILE A 84 -11.06 9.81 3.96
C ILE A 84 -10.60 11.06 4.73
N PRO A 85 -11.49 11.98 5.14
CA PRO A 85 -11.10 13.22 5.81
C PRO A 85 -10.26 12.98 7.08
N GLN A 86 -10.57 11.92 7.83
CA GLN A 86 -9.93 11.55 9.10
C GLN A 86 -8.67 10.67 8.93
N SER A 87 -8.26 10.33 7.70
CA SER A 87 -7.01 9.60 7.48
C SER A 87 -5.76 10.47 7.62
N ARG A 88 -5.95 11.78 7.52
CA ARG A 88 -4.93 12.78 7.84
C ARG A 88 -4.86 12.86 9.36
N ASN A 89 -3.64 12.85 9.90
CA ASN A 89 -3.45 13.09 11.32
C ASN A 89 -3.65 14.59 11.55
N ILE A 90 -4.89 15.00 11.85
CA ILE A 90 -5.26 16.41 11.97
C ILE A 90 -4.78 16.97 13.31
N ASP A 91 -4.75 16.16 14.36
CA ASP A 91 -4.31 16.58 15.70
C ASP A 91 -3.61 15.42 16.40
N GLY A 92 -2.36 15.67 16.81
CA GLY A 92 -1.36 14.72 17.32
C GLY A 92 -1.70 13.91 18.58
N GLN A 93 -2.92 13.36 18.69
CA GLN A 93 -3.34 12.44 19.74
C GLN A 93 -2.61 11.09 19.67
N PHE A 94 -2.10 10.72 18.49
CA PHE A 94 -1.18 9.61 18.34
C PHE A 94 0.17 10.13 17.79
N LYS A 95 1.21 10.06 18.64
CA LYS A 95 2.60 10.38 18.28
C LYS A 95 3.06 9.48 17.13
N ARG A 96 2.85 9.92 15.89
CA ARG A 96 3.68 9.47 14.76
C ARG A 96 5.10 9.98 15.02
N PRO A 97 6.16 9.23 14.68
CA PRO A 97 7.51 9.80 14.70
C PRO A 97 7.50 11.06 13.84
N ARG A 98 7.65 12.22 14.49
CA ARG A 98 7.40 13.58 13.98
C ARG A 98 8.26 13.99 12.77
N ARG A 99 9.13 13.10 12.27
CA ARG A 99 10.21 13.43 11.32
C ARG A 99 10.14 12.72 9.96
N LEU A 100 9.24 11.76 9.74
CA LEU A 100 9.12 11.12 8.41
C LEU A 100 8.18 11.93 7.51
N THR A 101 8.68 12.32 6.34
CA THR A 101 7.82 12.85 5.26
C THR A 101 6.82 11.79 4.80
N ASP A 102 5.78 12.19 4.09
CA ASP A 102 4.78 11.26 3.57
C ASP A 102 5.42 10.24 2.61
N ASP A 103 6.34 10.67 1.75
CA ASP A 103 7.09 9.79 0.84
C ASP A 103 8.00 8.79 1.57
N GLN A 104 8.71 9.26 2.61
CA GLN A 104 9.54 8.39 3.43
C GLN A 104 8.71 7.31 4.13
N ARG A 105 7.55 7.72 4.66
CA ARG A 105 6.61 6.79 5.28
C ARG A 105 6.07 5.81 4.27
N GLU A 106 5.68 6.27 3.10
CA GLU A 106 5.14 5.44 2.02
C GLU A 106 6.16 4.34 1.62
N VAL A 107 7.43 4.71 1.45
CA VAL A 107 8.51 3.75 1.20
C VAL A 107 8.63 2.74 2.33
N LEU A 108 8.62 3.16 3.60
CA LEU A 108 8.74 2.23 4.73
C LEU A 108 7.50 1.32 4.88
N VAL A 109 6.29 1.82 4.64
CA VAL A 109 5.06 1.01 4.68
C VAL A 109 5.14 -0.10 3.63
N LEU A 110 5.46 0.25 2.38
CA LEU A 110 5.56 -0.71 1.30
C LEU A 110 6.69 -1.73 1.52
N ARG A 111 7.83 -1.30 2.07
CA ARG A 111 9.02 -2.15 2.26
C ARG A 111 8.95 -3.02 3.51
N ILE A 112 8.44 -2.50 4.62
CA ILE A 112 8.47 -3.16 5.93
C ILE A 112 7.12 -3.80 6.25
N ALA A 113 6.03 -3.02 6.27
CA ALA A 113 4.72 -3.55 6.65
C ALA A 113 4.17 -4.51 5.60
N VAL A 114 4.32 -4.18 4.31
CA VAL A 114 3.79 -4.96 3.19
C VAL A 114 4.81 -5.96 2.62
N GLY A 115 6.11 -5.74 2.88
CA GLY A 115 7.19 -6.63 2.46
C GLY A 115 7.47 -6.62 0.94
N LEU A 116 7.25 -5.51 0.23
CA LEU A 116 7.68 -5.38 -1.17
C LEU A 116 9.20 -5.28 -1.28
N THR A 117 9.78 -5.78 -2.37
CA THR A 117 11.19 -5.52 -2.71
C THR A 117 11.40 -4.07 -3.15
N ALA A 118 12.64 -3.58 -3.20
CA ALA A 118 12.93 -2.21 -3.62
C ALA A 118 12.49 -1.96 -5.08
N GLU A 119 12.62 -2.96 -5.95
CA GLU A 119 12.17 -2.90 -7.35
C GLU A 119 10.64 -2.85 -7.45
N MET A 120 9.94 -3.66 -6.65
CA MET A 120 8.48 -3.65 -6.61
C MET A 120 7.96 -2.32 -6.07
N THR A 121 8.53 -1.81 -4.97
CA THR A 121 8.19 -0.50 -4.41
C THR A 121 8.44 0.62 -5.42
N ALA A 122 9.57 0.59 -6.15
CA ALA A 122 9.86 1.60 -7.16
C ALA A 122 8.83 1.61 -8.28
N SER A 123 8.42 0.41 -8.73
CA SER A 123 7.36 0.26 -9.74
C SER A 123 6.00 0.78 -9.22
N THR A 124 5.66 0.51 -7.96
CA THR A 124 4.43 1.02 -7.33
C THR A 124 4.44 2.54 -7.20
N LEU A 125 5.56 3.12 -6.76
CA LEU A 125 5.71 4.57 -6.55
C LEU A 125 6.11 5.34 -7.82
N ARG A 126 6.12 4.68 -8.98
CA ARG A 126 6.52 5.26 -10.27
C ARG A 126 7.87 6.01 -10.21
N THR A 127 8.83 5.41 -9.51
CA THR A 127 10.18 5.95 -9.31
C THR A 127 11.24 4.89 -9.64
N THR A 128 12.50 5.16 -9.34
CA THR A 128 13.61 4.21 -9.54
C THR A 128 13.94 3.44 -8.27
N ARG A 129 14.52 2.24 -8.43
CA ARG A 129 15.04 1.44 -7.30
C ARG A 129 16.04 2.25 -6.47
N SER A 130 16.94 2.98 -7.12
CA SER A 130 17.95 3.80 -6.44
C SER A 130 17.32 4.91 -5.61
N SER A 131 16.26 5.55 -6.11
CA SER A 131 15.46 6.53 -5.36
C SER A 131 14.83 5.91 -4.11
N VAL A 132 14.20 4.73 -4.25
CA VAL A 132 13.63 4.01 -3.10
C VAL A 132 14.67 3.72 -2.03
N LEU A 133 15.86 3.25 -2.41
CA LEU A 133 16.94 2.96 -1.46
C LEU A 133 17.43 4.23 -0.75
N LEU A 134 17.55 5.34 -1.47
CA LEU A 134 17.93 6.63 -0.89
C LEU A 134 16.89 7.12 0.11
N VAL A 135 15.61 7.13 -0.27
CA VAL A 135 14.49 7.55 0.59
C VAL A 135 14.39 6.63 1.81
N GLN A 136 14.55 5.32 1.66
CA GLN A 136 14.58 4.37 2.77
C GLN A 136 15.72 4.70 3.75
N HIS A 137 16.94 4.95 3.25
CA HIS A 137 18.07 5.31 4.07
C HIS A 137 17.83 6.63 4.84
N GLN A 138 17.30 7.65 4.17
CA GLN A 138 16.93 8.92 4.79
C GLN A 138 15.85 8.73 5.86
N ALA A 139 14.83 7.92 5.58
CA ALA A 139 13.76 7.62 6.52
C ALA A 139 14.28 6.94 7.80
N LEU A 140 15.11 5.90 7.65
CA LEU A 140 15.69 5.20 8.80
C LEU A 140 16.61 6.10 9.64
N ARG A 141 17.38 6.99 8.99
CA ARG A 141 18.18 7.99 9.71
C ARG A 141 17.31 8.98 10.46
N ALA A 142 16.25 9.49 9.85
CA ALA A 142 15.31 10.41 10.49
C ALA A 142 14.60 9.76 11.68
N TRP A 143 14.21 8.49 11.55
CA TRP A 143 13.60 7.71 12.63
C TRP A 143 14.57 7.49 13.81
N ALA A 144 15.80 7.05 13.54
CA ALA A 144 16.80 6.81 14.58
C ALA A 144 17.19 8.08 15.38
N VAL A 145 17.15 9.26 14.75
CA VAL A 145 17.35 10.53 15.45
C VAL A 145 16.16 10.85 16.37
N SER A 146 14.94 10.52 15.96
CA SER A 146 13.74 10.78 16.76
C SER A 146 13.62 9.92 18.02
N GLU A 147 14.21 8.72 18.04
CA GLU A 147 14.21 7.83 19.22
C GLU A 147 15.14 8.33 20.34
N ARG A 148 16.11 9.19 20.00
CA ARG A 148 17.17 9.67 20.92
C ARG A 148 16.91 11.06 21.50
N SER A 149 15.81 11.73 21.12
CA SER A 149 15.44 13.09 21.54
C SER A 149 14.16 13.07 22.36
#